data_AF-S7X2E7-F1
#
_entry.id   AF-S7X2E7-F1
#
_cell.length_a   1.000
_cell.length_b   1.000
_cell.length_c   1.000
_cell.angle_alpha   90.00
_cell.angle_beta   90.00
_cell.angle_gamma   90.00
#
_symmetry.space_group_name_H-M   'P 1'
#
loop_
_entity.id
_entity.type
_entity.pdbx_description
1 polymer ?
#
loop_
_entity_poly.entity_id
_entity_poly.type
_entity_poly.pdbx_seq_one_letter_code
_entity_poly.pdbx_strand_id
1 'polypeptide(L)'
;MSINISSKILSRRQLYYRNVYLKSDAWKRKRYVVLKRDNWSCVRCGAYATQVHHKRYAKKNIGKEPIKWLVSICEPCHDRLH
;
A
#
# COMPACT_ATOMS: atom_id res chain seq x y z
N MET A 1 -6.64 -1.10 -36.67
CA MET A 1 -7.03 -2.05 -35.60
C MET A 1 -5.76 -2.69 -35.05
N SER A 2 -5.41 -2.38 -33.80
CA SER A 2 -4.60 -3.21 -32.90
C SER A 2 -4.44 -2.43 -31.59
N ILE A 3 -5.38 -2.63 -30.68
CA ILE A 3 -5.25 -2.12 -29.31
C ILE A 3 -4.18 -3.01 -28.66
N ASN A 4 -3.01 -2.45 -28.40
CA ASN A 4 -1.93 -3.14 -27.67
C ASN A 4 -2.33 -3.22 -26.19
N ILE A 5 -3.24 -4.13 -25.85
CA ILE A 5 -3.52 -4.46 -24.46
C ILE A 5 -2.49 -5.51 -24.06
N SER A 6 -1.34 -5.05 -23.58
CA SER A 6 -0.47 -5.87 -22.74
C SER A 6 -1.23 -6.17 -21.43
N SER A 7 -2.14 -7.13 -21.48
CA SER A 7 -2.87 -7.63 -20.33
C SER A 7 -1.89 -8.48 -19.51
N LYS A 8 -1.06 -7.81 -18.70
CA LYS A 8 -0.20 -8.51 -17.74
C LYS A 8 -1.07 -9.40 -16.86
N ILE A 9 -1.04 -10.70 -17.11
CA ILE A 9 -1.80 -11.70 -16.34
C ILE A 9 -1.30 -11.63 -14.90
N LEU A 10 -2.17 -11.15 -14.01
CA LEU A 10 -1.86 -11.09 -12.58
C LEU A 10 -1.94 -12.50 -11.99
N SER A 11 -0.94 -12.86 -11.17
CA SER A 11 -0.99 -14.09 -10.38
C SER A 11 -2.19 -14.08 -9.42
N ARG A 12 -2.69 -15.27 -9.04
CA ARG A 12 -3.74 -15.41 -8.00
C ARG A 12 -3.42 -14.64 -6.72
N ARG A 13 -2.14 -14.61 -6.33
CA ARG A 13 -1.65 -13.84 -5.18
C ARG A 13 -1.84 -12.33 -5.37
N GLN A 14 -1.46 -11.79 -6.54
CA GLN A 14 -1.62 -10.36 -6.84
C GLN A 14 -3.10 -9.96 -6.90
N LEU A 15 -3.96 -10.81 -7.46
CA LEU A 15 -5.41 -10.61 -7.49
C LEU A 15 -5.99 -10.57 -6.08
N TYR A 16 -5.68 -11.56 -5.25
CA TYR A 16 -6.12 -11.58 -3.84
C TYR A 16 -5.64 -10.33 -3.09
N TYR A 17 -4.36 -9.97 -3.25
CA TYR A 17 -3.80 -8.80 -2.58
C TYR A 17 -4.54 -7.51 -2.95
N ARG A 18 -4.70 -7.25 -4.26
CA ARG A 18 -5.34 -6.01 -4.77
C ARG A 18 -6.85 -5.96 -4.51
N ASN A 19 -7.55 -7.07 -4.75
CA ASN A 19 -9.01 -7.08 -4.79
C ASN A 19 -9.65 -7.52 -3.48
N VAL A 20 -8.94 -8.24 -2.61
CA VAL A 20 -9.47 -8.74 -1.34
C VAL A 20 -8.76 -8.05 -0.18
N TYR A 21 -7.45 -8.22 -0.06
CA TYR A 21 -6.73 -7.74 1.13
C TYR A 21 -6.76 -6.22 1.27
N LEU A 22 -6.37 -5.47 0.23
CA LEU A 22 -6.36 -4.00 0.28
C LEU A 22 -7.76 -3.37 0.44
N LYS A 23 -8.83 -4.13 0.23
CA LYS A 23 -10.21 -3.69 0.46
C LYS A 23 -10.77 -4.11 1.82
N SER A 24 -10.08 -5.01 2.52
CA SER A 24 -10.50 -5.58 3.80
C SER A 24 -10.43 -4.59 4.96
N ASP A 25 -11.25 -4.80 5.99
CA ASP A 25 -11.18 -4.01 7.23
C ASP A 25 -9.88 -4.20 7.99
N ALA A 26 -9.23 -5.37 7.85
CA ALA A 26 -7.91 -5.62 8.40
C ALA A 26 -6.88 -4.64 7.84
N TRP A 27 -6.90 -4.38 6.52
CA TRP A 27 -6.04 -3.37 5.92
C TRP A 27 -6.45 -1.96 6.34
N LYS A 28 -7.74 -1.61 6.35
CA LYS A 28 -8.19 -0.28 6.79
C LYS A 28 -7.73 0.06 8.21
N ARG A 29 -7.87 -0.88 9.15
CA ARG A 29 -7.39 -0.73 10.54
C ARG A 29 -5.87 -0.59 10.59
N LYS A 30 -5.13 -1.45 9.87
CA LYS A 30 -3.67 -1.36 9.81
C LYS A 30 -3.20 -0.02 9.24
N ARG A 31 -3.81 0.43 8.14
CA ARG A 31 -3.55 1.74 7.51
C ARG A 31 -3.77 2.88 8.51
N TYR A 32 -4.87 2.86 9.26
CA TYR A 32 -5.14 3.85 10.29
C TYR A 32 -4.07 3.85 11.40
N VAL A 33 -3.66 2.68 11.89
CA VAL A 33 -2.61 2.58 12.92
C VAL A 33 -1.29 3.18 12.44
N VAL A 34 -0.91 2.94 11.19
CA VAL A 34 0.32 3.52 10.61
C VAL A 34 0.22 5.04 10.50
N LEU A 35 -0.90 5.55 9.96
CA LEU A 35 -1.17 7.00 9.88
C LEU A 35 -1.16 7.67 11.25
N LYS A 36 -1.81 7.06 12.25
CA LYS A 36 -1.85 7.56 13.62
C LYS A 36 -0.47 7.54 14.27
N ARG A 37 0.32 6.47 14.09
CA ARG A 37 1.70 6.35 14.59
C ARG A 37 2.57 7.49 14.05
N ASP A 38 2.44 7.79 12.77
CA ASP A 38 3.24 8.81 12.10
C ASP A 38 2.63 10.22 12.25
N ASN A 39 1.66 10.40 13.16
CA ASN A 39 0.93 11.65 13.38
C ASN A 39 0.42 12.29 12.07
N TRP A 40 -0.09 11.47 11.16
CA TRP A 40 -0.54 11.86 9.83
C TRP A 40 0.49 12.73 9.08
N SER A 41 1.78 12.52 9.34
CA SER A 41 2.87 13.30 8.76
C SER A 41 3.66 12.42 7.79
N CYS A 42 3.94 12.96 6.60
CA CYS A 42 4.67 12.28 5.56
C CYS A 42 6.13 12.11 6.00
N VAL A 43 6.58 10.86 6.12
CA VAL A 43 7.96 10.59 6.58
C VAL A 43 9.05 11.05 5.60
N ARG A 44 8.67 11.49 4.39
CA ARG A 44 9.60 11.95 3.34
C ARG A 44 9.72 13.46 3.27
N CYS A 45 8.62 14.19 3.44
CA CYS A 45 8.59 15.64 3.23
C CYS A 45 7.89 16.43 4.35
N GLY A 46 7.33 15.76 5.36
CA GLY A 46 6.62 16.41 6.48
C GLY A 46 5.19 16.85 6.19
N ALA A 47 4.73 16.85 4.94
CA ALA A 47 3.34 17.21 4.59
C ALA A 47 2.31 16.21 5.17
N TYR A 48 1.03 16.59 5.17
CA TYR A 48 -0.04 15.69 5.65
C TYR A 48 -0.09 14.38 4.84
N ALA A 49 -0.04 13.25 5.55
CA ALA A 49 -0.03 11.92 4.96
C ALA A 49 -1.45 11.36 4.85
N THR A 50 -1.80 10.97 3.64
CA THR A 50 -3.07 10.30 3.32
C THR A 50 -2.84 8.89 2.78
N GLN A 51 -1.60 8.48 2.53
CA GLN A 51 -1.28 7.18 1.95
C GLN A 51 -0.35 6.39 2.86
N VAL A 52 -0.37 5.07 2.67
CA VAL A 52 0.57 4.16 3.34
C VAL A 52 1.32 3.38 2.28
N HIS A 53 2.63 3.57 2.23
CA HIS A 53 3.51 2.86 1.31
C HIS A 53 4.15 1.65 1.96
N HIS A 54 4.26 0.58 1.19
CA HIS A 54 4.91 -0.67 1.60
C HIS A 54 6.40 -0.63 1.24
N LYS A 55 7.28 -0.54 2.25
CA LYS A 55 8.73 -0.72 2.05
C LYS A 55 9.08 -2.15 1.63
N ARG A 56 8.27 -3.12 2.07
CA ARG A 56 8.45 -4.55 1.80
C ARG A 56 7.08 -5.22 1.71
N TYR A 57 6.96 -6.18 0.81
CA TYR A 57 5.74 -6.98 0.65
C TYR A 57 5.91 -8.35 1.30
N ALA A 58 4.91 -8.78 2.08
CA ALA A 58 4.87 -10.11 2.68
C ALA A 58 4.73 -11.18 1.58
N LYS A 59 5.74 -12.04 1.41
CA LYS A 59 5.70 -13.15 0.43
C LYS A 59 4.61 -14.17 0.77
N LYS A 60 4.45 -14.47 2.06
CA LYS A 60 3.43 -15.35 2.66
C LYS A 60 2.73 -14.59 3.79
N ASN A 61 1.56 -15.05 4.23
CA ASN A 61 0.79 -14.46 5.34
C ASN A 61 0.47 -12.96 5.16
N ILE A 62 -0.12 -12.63 4.00
CA ILE A 62 -0.60 -11.26 3.71
C ILE A 62 -1.50 -10.79 4.85
N GLY A 63 -1.24 -9.59 5.37
CA GLY A 63 -1.96 -9.04 6.50
C GLY A 63 -1.32 -9.27 7.85
N LYS A 64 -0.27 -10.08 7.95
CA LYS A 64 0.54 -10.26 9.16
C LYS A 64 1.90 -9.56 9.09
N GLU A 65 2.16 -8.75 8.07
CA GLU A 65 3.42 -8.00 7.97
C GLU A 65 3.58 -6.98 9.11
N PRO A 66 4.82 -6.79 9.61
CA PRO A 66 5.11 -5.82 10.65
C PRO A 66 4.79 -4.38 10.21
N ILE A 67 4.22 -3.58 11.12
CA ILE A 67 3.90 -2.16 10.85
C ILE A 67 5.13 -1.33 10.47
N LYS A 68 6.35 -1.75 10.86
CA LYS A 68 7.60 -1.09 10.47
C LYS A 68 7.92 -1.19 8.98
N TRP A 69 7.28 -2.11 8.26
CA TRP A 69 7.37 -2.21 6.80
C TRP A 69 6.43 -1.23 6.09
N LEU A 70 5.62 -0.49 6.85
CA LEU A 70 4.67 0.49 6.35
C LEU A 70 5.08 1.88 6.81
N VAL A 71 4.91 2.85 5.92
CA VAL A 71 5.15 4.27 6.22
C VAL A 71 4.05 5.15 5.69
N SER A 72 3.70 6.16 6.49
CA SER A 72 2.78 7.20 6.08
C SER A 72 3.48 8.20 5.17
N ILE A 73 2.88 8.42 4.00
CA ILE A 73 3.36 9.41 3.03
C ILE A 73 2.19 10.19 2.44
N CYS A 74 2.46 11.40 1.96
CA CYS A 74 1.50 12.13 1.14
C CYS A 74 1.40 11.51 -0.25
N GLU A 75 0.27 11.76 -0.92
CA GLU A 75 0.00 11.27 -2.28
C GLU A 75 1.11 11.62 -3.29
N PRO A 76 1.63 12.87 -3.36
CA PRO A 76 2.73 13.19 -4.27
C PRO A 76 4.00 12.37 -4.02
N CYS A 77 4.30 12.05 -2.75
CA CYS A 77 5.44 11.20 -2.43
C CYS A 77 5.16 9.73 -2.75
N HIS A 78 3.90 9.31 -2.69
CA HIS A 78 3.48 7.96 -3.01
C HIS A 78 3.61 7.67 -4.51
N ASP A 79 3.17 8.60 -5.34
CA ASP A 79 3.20 8.43 -6.79
C ASP A 79 4.64 8.42 -7.32
N ARG A 80 5.55 9.19 -6.73
CA ARG A 80 6.99 9.15 -7.06
C ARG A 80 7.68 7.82 -6.75
N LEU A 81 7.06 6.95 -5.95
CA LEU A 81 7.61 5.64 -5.57
C LEU A 81 7.02 4.48 -6.40
N HIS A 82 6.01 4.74 -7.23
CA HIS A 82 5.30 3.74 -8.03
C HIS A 82 5.58 3.90 -9.52
#